data_AF-A0A971S6B0-F1
#
_entry.id   AF-A0A971S6B0-F1
#
_cell.length_a   1.000
_cell.length_b   1.000
_cell.length_c   1.000
_cell.angle_alpha   90.00
_cell.angle_beta   90.00
_cell.angle_gamma   90.00
#
_symmetry.space_group_name_H-M   'P 1'
#
loop_
_entity.id
_entity.type
_entity.pdbx_description
1 polymer ?
#
loop_
_entity_poly.entity_id
_entity_poly.type
_entity_poly.pdbx_seq_one_letter_code
_entity_poly.pdbx_strand_id
1 'polypeptide(L)'
;MEINLDLYNNPVVLKKKAESLKADKEDEALKKVCKEFESIFLAMMFKEMKKTVPEGGLIEKSTGQKIFEEMYIDEISKEITKENGLGIAEMLYQQFKNGYVPL
;
A
#
# COMPACT_ATOMS: atom_id res chain seq x y z
N MET A 1 -11.46 10.48 -34.45
CA MET A 1 -10.51 9.54 -33.83
C MET A 1 -9.96 8.70 -34.96
N GLU A 2 -8.79 9.04 -35.49
CA GLU A 2 -8.17 8.26 -36.56
C GLU A 2 -7.60 6.98 -35.94
N ILE A 3 -8.01 5.83 -36.47
CA ILE A 3 -7.39 4.55 -36.15
C ILE A 3 -6.06 4.56 -36.88
N ASN A 4 -4.96 4.64 -36.12
CA ASN A 4 -3.61 4.54 -36.68
C ASN A 4 -3.38 3.10 -37.17
N LEU A 5 -3.49 2.90 -38.49
CA LEU A 5 -3.35 1.60 -39.17
C LEU A 5 -1.92 1.02 -39.11
N ASP A 6 -0.91 1.79 -38.69
CA ASP A 6 0.48 1.33 -38.61
C ASP A 6 0.71 0.34 -37.46
N LEU A 7 -0.20 0.30 -36.49
CA LEU A 7 -0.16 -0.64 -35.35
C LEU A 7 -0.54 -2.08 -35.74
N TYR A 8 -1.27 -2.29 -36.85
CA TYR A 8 -1.79 -3.61 -37.22
C TYR A 8 -0.80 -4.45 -38.05
N ASN A 9 0.16 -3.80 -38.73
CA ASN A 9 1.03 -4.46 -39.71
C ASN A 9 2.46 -4.76 -39.21
N ASN A 10 2.78 -4.47 -37.95
CA ASN A 10 4.12 -4.69 -37.39
C ASN A 10 4.09 -5.52 -36.09
N PRO A 11 4.36 -6.83 -36.15
CA PRO A 11 4.32 -7.72 -34.98
C PRO A 11 5.37 -7.36 -33.91
N VAL A 12 6.44 -6.63 -34.27
CA VAL A 12 7.45 -6.14 -33.33
C VAL A 12 6.88 -5.06 -32.40
N VAL A 13 6.05 -4.16 -32.93
CA VAL A 13 5.42 -3.08 -32.15
C VAL A 13 4.39 -3.63 -31.17
N LEU A 14 3.61 -4.63 -31.60
CA LEU A 14 2.63 -5.31 -30.76
C LEU A 14 3.29 -6.07 -29.61
N LYS A 15 4.39 -6.79 -29.89
CA LYS A 15 5.16 -7.52 -28.87
C LYS A 15 5.77 -6.56 -27.85
N LYS A 16 6.41 -5.47 -28.30
CA LYS A 16 6.98 -4.46 -27.41
C LYS A 16 5.93 -3.78 -26.52
N LYS A 17 4.73 -3.52 -27.06
CA LYS A 17 3.59 -2.99 -26.30
C LYS A 17 3.07 -4.00 -25.27
N ALA A 18 3.02 -5.29 -25.61
CA ALA A 18 2.63 -6.34 -24.66
C ALA A 18 3.65 -6.49 -23.52
N GLU A 19 4.94 -6.40 -23.83
CA GLU A 19 6.04 -6.41 -22.85
C GLU A 19 6.00 -5.19 -21.94
N SER A 20 5.78 -3.98 -22.48
CA SER A 20 5.64 -2.77 -21.66
C SER A 20 4.43 -2.82 -20.74
N LEU A 21 3.27 -3.30 -21.24
CA LEU A 21 2.06 -3.47 -20.43
C LEU A 21 2.26 -4.49 -19.28
N LYS A 22 3.12 -5.49 -19.47
CA LYS A 22 3.48 -6.44 -18.41
C LYS A 22 4.34 -5.77 -17.33
N ALA A 23 5.35 -5.00 -17.76
CA ALA A 23 6.21 -4.24 -16.85
C ALA A 23 5.41 -3.21 -16.04
N ASP A 24 4.45 -2.51 -16.67
CA ASP A 24 3.58 -1.54 -15.99
C ASP A 24 2.70 -2.22 -14.93
N LYS A 25 2.12 -3.39 -15.24
CA LYS A 25 1.34 -4.17 -14.28
C LYS A 25 2.16 -4.67 -13.10
N GLU A 26 3.40 -5.08 -13.35
CA GLU A 26 4.32 -5.52 -12.29
C GLU A 26 4.73 -4.34 -11.40
N ASP A 27 4.96 -3.16 -11.97
CA ASP A 27 5.26 -1.93 -11.23
C ASP A 27 4.09 -1.47 -10.35
N GLU A 28 2.86 -1.49 -10.88
CA GLU A 28 1.64 -1.20 -10.13
C GLU A 28 1.40 -2.20 -9.00
N ALA A 29 1.59 -3.50 -9.27
CA ALA A 29 1.46 -4.55 -8.26
C ALA A 29 2.48 -4.36 -7.13
N LEU A 30 3.74 -4.03 -7.46
CA LEU A 30 4.79 -3.75 -6.47
C LEU A 30 4.41 -2.56 -5.58
N LYS A 31 3.98 -1.44 -6.17
CA LYS A 31 3.50 -0.27 -5.42
C LYS A 31 2.35 -0.62 -4.48
N LYS A 32 1.39 -1.42 -4.95
CA LYS A 32 0.25 -1.86 -4.15
C LYS A 32 0.68 -2.69 -2.95
N VAL A 33 1.56 -3.67 -3.15
CA VAL A 33 2.10 -4.51 -2.07
C VAL A 33 2.87 -3.68 -1.04
N CYS A 34 3.68 -2.71 -1.49
CA CYS A 34 4.38 -1.80 -0.59
C CYS A 34 3.42 -0.96 0.27
N LYS A 35 2.32 -0.45 -0.31
CA LYS A 35 1.27 0.28 0.44
C LYS A 35 0.54 -0.63 1.43
N GLU A 36 0.19 -1.85 1.02
CA GLU A 36 -0.45 -2.84 1.91
C GLU A 36 0.46 -3.18 3.10
N PHE A 37 1.77 -3.33 2.86
CA PHE A 37 2.74 -3.54 3.92
C PHE A 37 2.80 -2.37 4.90
N GLU A 38 2.88 -1.13 4.39
CA GLU A 38 2.86 0.07 5.25
C GLU A 38 1.58 0.15 6.09
N SER A 39 0.43 -0.25 5.55
CA SER A 39 -0.84 -0.27 6.28
C SER A 39 -0.80 -1.27 7.43
N ILE A 40 -0.23 -2.45 7.23
CA ILE A 40 -0.07 -3.47 8.28
C ILE A 40 0.90 -2.95 9.35
N PHE A 41 2.01 -2.34 8.93
CA PHE A 41 2.98 -1.75 9.84
C PHE A 41 2.38 -0.65 10.71
N LEU A 42 1.61 0.27 10.12
CA LEU A 42 0.88 1.31 10.85
C LEU A 42 -0.12 0.71 11.85
N ALA A 43 -0.87 -0.31 11.44
CA ALA A 43 -1.81 -0.98 12.34
C ALA A 43 -1.10 -1.61 13.55
N MET A 44 0.05 -2.25 13.33
CA MET A 44 0.89 -2.78 14.42
C MET A 44 1.40 -1.66 15.33
N MET A 45 1.91 -0.57 14.75
CA MET A 45 2.38 0.59 15.50
C MET A 45 1.28 1.17 16.39
N PHE A 46 0.08 1.42 15.84
CA PHE A 46 -1.04 1.94 16.61
C PHE A 46 -1.53 0.97 17.69
N LYS A 47 -1.51 -0.34 17.42
CA LYS A 47 -1.82 -1.37 18.44
C LYS A 47 -0.81 -1.34 19.59
N GLU A 48 0.48 -1.20 19.31
CA GLU A 48 1.50 -1.04 20.36
C GLU A 48 1.36 0.28 21.11
N MET A 49 1.11 1.40 20.41
CA MET A 49 0.83 2.69 21.06
C MET A 49 -0.39 2.59 22.00
N LYS A 50 -1.47 1.93 21.56
CA LYS A 50 -2.67 1.70 22.40
C LYS A 50 -2.33 0.93 23.67
N LYS A 51 -1.48 -0.09 23.62
CA LYS A 51 -1.05 -0.86 24.80
C LYS A 51 -0.30 -0.01 25.83
N THR A 52 0.32 1.11 25.41
CA THR A 52 0.98 2.03 26.35
C THR A 52 0.01 2.92 27.12
N VAL A 53 -1.25 3.00 26.69
CA VAL A 53 -2.31 3.74 27.38
C VAL A 53 -3.00 2.79 28.37
N PRO A 54 -2.95 3.05 29.69
CA PRO A 54 -3.63 2.23 30.67
C PRO A 54 -5.13 2.13 30.34
N GLU A 55 -5.69 0.91 30.40
CA GLU A 55 -7.15 0.77 30.40
C GLU A 55 -7.66 1.44 31.68
N GLY A 56 -8.34 2.58 31.54
CA GLY A 56 -8.79 3.41 32.67
C GLY A 56 -10.17 4.01 32.44
N GLY A 57 -10.82 4.43 33.53
CA GLY A 57 -12.15 5.04 33.55
C GLY A 57 -12.98 4.54 34.73
N LEU A 58 -14.09 5.23 35.05
CA LEU A 58 -15.08 4.72 36.01
C LEU A 58 -15.81 3.47 35.50
N ILE A 59 -15.74 3.20 34.19
CA ILE A 59 -16.46 2.11 33.51
C ILE A 59 -15.45 1.29 32.72
N GLU A 60 -15.48 -0.02 32.90
CA GLU A 60 -14.65 -0.95 32.13
C GLU A 60 -15.10 -1.02 30.66
N LYS A 61 -14.13 -1.15 29.75
CA LYS A 61 -14.44 -1.35 28.33
C LYS A 61 -15.06 -2.72 28.09
N SER A 62 -16.20 -2.75 27.40
CA SER A 62 -16.82 -4.00 26.97
C SER A 62 -15.98 -4.72 25.91
N THR A 63 -16.15 -6.04 25.79
CA THR A 63 -15.54 -6.84 24.71
C THR A 63 -15.88 -6.30 23.32
N GLY A 64 -17.14 -5.86 23.12
CA GLY A 64 -17.57 -5.27 21.85
C GLY A 64 -16.81 -3.99 21.51
N GLN A 65 -16.55 -3.14 22.51
CA GLN A 65 -15.75 -1.93 22.33
C GLN A 65 -14.29 -2.28 21.96
N LYS A 66 -13.68 -3.28 22.60
CA LYS A 66 -12.30 -3.70 22.30
C LYS A 66 -12.18 -4.16 20.84
N ILE A 67 -13.12 -4.97 20.37
CA ILE A 67 -13.18 -5.45 18.98
C ILE A 67 -13.37 -4.28 18.01
N PHE A 68 -14.30 -3.36 18.30
CA PHE A 68 -14.53 -2.18 17.46
C PHE A 68 -13.27 -1.31 17.34
N GLU A 69 -12.57 -1.07 18.45
CA GLU A 69 -11.32 -0.30 18.43
C GLU A 69 -10.23 -0.97 17.60
N GLU A 70 -10.13 -2.31 17.61
CA GLU A 70 -9.20 -3.04 16.76
C GLU A 70 -9.54 -2.90 15.27
N MET A 71 -10.81 -3.09 14.91
CA MET A 71 -11.30 -2.88 13.54
C MET A 71 -11.08 -1.44 13.07
N TYR A 72 -11.29 -0.48 13.97
CA TYR A 72 -11.06 0.93 13.71
C TYR A 72 -9.59 1.22 13.40
N ILE A 73 -8.66 0.66 14.19
CA ILE A 73 -7.22 0.79 13.93
C ILE A 73 -6.85 0.20 12.57
N ASP A 74 -7.40 -0.97 12.22
CA ASP A 74 -7.09 -1.61 10.94
C ASP A 74 -7.58 -0.77 9.75
N GLU A 75 -8.77 -0.16 9.84
CA GLU A 75 -9.31 0.64 8.74
C GLU A 75 -8.65 2.00 8.62
N ILE A 76 -8.39 2.69 9.74
CA ILE A 76 -7.70 3.99 9.68
C ILE A 76 -6.27 3.84 9.17
N SER A 77 -5.59 2.72 9.49
CA SER A 77 -4.26 2.44 8.96
C SER A 77 -4.26 2.30 7.45
N LYS A 78 -5.27 1.63 6.87
CA LYS A 78 -5.43 1.55 5.41
C LYS A 78 -5.69 2.93 4.82
N GLU A 79 -6.56 3.72 5.43
CA GLU A 79 -6.91 5.04 4.89
C GLU A 79 -5.72 5.99 4.88
N ILE A 80 -4.93 6.02 5.95
CA ILE A 80 -3.70 6.84 6.04
C ILE A 80 -2.72 6.50 4.91
N THR A 81 -2.56 5.22 4.56
CA THR A 81 -1.64 4.83 3.47
C THR A 81 -2.10 5.19 2.06
N LYS A 82 -3.38 5.57 1.87
CA LYS A 82 -3.88 5.97 0.54
C LYS A 82 -3.45 7.38 0.16
N GLU A 83 -3.65 8.33 1.07
CA GLU A 83 -3.56 9.78 0.81
C GLU A 83 -2.15 10.33 1.00
N ASN A 84 -1.42 9.91 2.04
CA ASN A 84 0.01 10.19 2.28
C ASN A 84 0.40 9.48 3.59
N GLY A 85 0.97 8.28 3.46
CA GLY A 85 1.46 7.49 4.60
C GLY A 85 2.70 8.09 5.27
N LEU A 86 3.48 7.25 5.95
CA LEU A 86 4.77 7.63 6.54
C LEU A 86 5.91 7.68 5.53
N GLY A 87 5.67 7.21 4.30
CA GLY A 87 6.67 7.13 3.23
C GLY A 87 7.44 5.81 3.21
N ILE A 88 7.05 4.84 4.06
CA ILE A 88 7.70 3.53 4.12
C ILE A 88 7.41 2.74 2.83
N ALA A 89 6.19 2.82 2.30
CA ALA A 89 5.86 2.17 1.02
C ALA A 89 6.73 2.70 -0.13
N GLU A 90 6.96 4.02 -0.17
CA GLU A 90 7.82 4.63 -1.20
C GLU A 90 9.27 4.19 -1.02
N MET A 91 9.80 4.20 0.20
CA MET A 91 11.14 3.71 0.49
C MET A 91 11.32 2.25 0.03
N LEU A 92 10.37 1.37 0.38
CA LEU A 92 10.40 -0.04 -0.03
C LEU A 92 10.30 -0.21 -1.54
N TYR A 93 9.43 0.56 -2.20
CA TYR A 93 9.30 0.55 -3.64
C TYR A 93 10.62 0.94 -4.32
N GLN A 94 11.28 1.99 -3.83
CA GLN A 94 12.59 2.41 -4.33
C GLN A 94 13.68 1.35 -4.05
N GLN A 95 13.64 0.67 -2.89
CA GLN A 95 14.55 -0.45 -2.61
C GLN A 95 14.40 -1.58 -3.63
N PHE A 96 13.17 -2.02 -3.89
CA PHE A 96 12.94 -3.13 -4.82
C PHE A 96 13.22 -2.75 -6.28
N LYS A 97 13.05 -1.49 -6.65
CA LYS A 97 13.26 -1.02 -8.03
C LYS A 97 14.72 -0.70 -8.34
N ASN A 98 15.41 -0.04 -7.41
CA ASN A 98 16.72 0.56 -7.65
C ASN A 98 17.85 -0.02 -6.80
N GLY A 99 17.54 -0.85 -5.79
CA GLY A 99 18.53 -1.40 -4.85
C GLY A 99 19.27 -0.32 -4.05
N TYR A 100 18.70 0.88 -3.93
CA TYR A 100 19.40 2.07 -3.43
C TYR A 100 18.64 2.70 -2.27
N VAL A 101 19.28 2.80 -1.10
CA VAL A 101 18.80 3.56 0.07
C VAL A 101 19.51 4.93 0.05
N PRO A 102 18.82 6.07 -0.16
CA PRO A 102 19.35 7.34 0.28
C PRO A 102 19.12 7.43 1.80
N LEU A 103 20.21 7.33 2.58
CA LEU A 103 20.23 7.64 4.01
C LEU A 103 20.31 9.16 4.21
#